data_AF-A0A2V8HTI2-F1
#
_entry.id   AF-A0A2V8HTI2-F1
#
_cell.length_a   1.000
_cell.length_b   1.000
_cell.length_c   1.000
_cell.angle_alpha   90.00
_cell.angle_beta   90.00
_cell.angle_gamma   90.00
#
_symmetry.space_group_name_H-M   'P 1'
#
loop_
_entity.id
_entity.type
_entity.pdbx_description
1 polymer ?
#
loop_
_entity_poly.entity_id
_entity_poly.type
_entity_poly.pdbx_seq_one_letter_code
_entity_poly.pdbx_strand_id
1 'polypeptide(L)'
;MTHPTPALATAFALLISATAAAQTPIAHRFIQVAPGVYAAVGNGTIETRSSNMIIVNADDVFLVDTNITPEATRRLVNDIKTITDKPIRYVVNTHWHYDHTDGNQVFGPEVTIIGHENERAEILQGVLKNRLTQEFQNLPAQIENARTQGNADRLKVLEAYQEQLKETVPTPPALTVADHLTVFRGEREIRILYLGRGHSDTDVMVYLPKEKVIATGDFFEGPGTGALNFGFHDEWANNLEKLKVLDFETVVPGHGEPFKGKDQIAYFQALLRDLWNQTKTLHDQKVPVAEAAKRIDLTAHREHYRNINGPGFQEATIARIYQVLDQRGGSN
;
A
#
# COMPACT_ATOMS: atom_id res chain seq x y z
N MET A 1 -42.31 36.32 -71.09
CA MET A 1 -42.71 35.66 -69.83
C MET A 1 -42.00 34.32 -69.77
N THR A 2 -40.92 34.25 -69.00
CA THR A 2 -40.10 33.04 -68.82
C THR A 2 -39.82 32.93 -67.33
N HIS A 3 -40.48 31.98 -66.66
CA HIS A 3 -40.25 31.68 -65.25
C HIS A 3 -38.99 30.82 -65.09
N PRO A 4 -38.14 31.05 -64.08
CA PRO A 4 -37.10 30.10 -63.72
C PRO A 4 -37.67 29.02 -62.77
N THR A 5 -37.21 27.80 -62.96
CA THR A 5 -37.43 26.62 -62.11
C THR A 5 -36.68 26.73 -60.77
N PRO A 6 -37.21 26.20 -59.65
CA PRO A 6 -36.47 26.15 -58.40
C PRO A 6 -35.57 24.91 -58.36
N ALA A 7 -34.31 25.09 -57.95
CA ALA A 7 -33.39 23.99 -57.66
C ALA A 7 -33.71 23.37 -56.30
N LEU A 8 -33.90 22.05 -56.26
CA LEU A 8 -33.97 21.28 -55.02
C LEU A 8 -32.58 21.27 -54.35
N ALA A 9 -32.48 21.82 -53.14
CA ALA A 9 -31.33 21.64 -52.27
C ALA A 9 -31.54 20.38 -51.41
N THR A 10 -30.79 19.33 -51.70
CA THR A 10 -30.78 18.09 -50.91
C THR A 10 -29.93 18.31 -49.65
N ALA A 11 -30.56 18.39 -48.49
CA ALA A 11 -29.86 18.46 -47.20
C ALA A 11 -29.27 17.09 -46.85
N PHE A 12 -27.94 16.98 -46.80
CA PHE A 12 -27.23 15.83 -46.24
C PHE A 12 -27.28 15.92 -44.71
N ALA A 13 -28.03 15.03 -44.06
CA ALA A 13 -27.97 14.85 -42.61
C ALA A 13 -26.71 14.05 -42.27
N LEU A 14 -25.72 14.69 -41.64
CA LEU A 14 -24.55 14.02 -41.09
C LEU A 14 -24.96 13.31 -39.79
N LEU A 15 -25.16 12.00 -39.85
CA LEU A 15 -25.28 11.16 -38.66
C LEU A 15 -23.90 11.02 -38.01
N ILE A 16 -23.64 11.80 -36.96
CA ILE A 16 -22.48 11.60 -36.09
C ILE A 16 -22.81 10.41 -35.19
N SER A 17 -22.36 9.22 -35.58
CA SER A 17 -22.35 8.06 -34.69
C SER A 17 -21.33 8.31 -33.59
N ALA A 18 -21.80 8.73 -32.40
CA ALA A 18 -20.98 8.70 -31.20
C ALA A 18 -20.67 7.24 -30.86
N THR A 19 -19.45 6.79 -31.11
CA THR A 19 -18.96 5.54 -30.55
C THR A 19 -18.88 5.73 -29.04
N ALA A 20 -19.79 5.09 -28.31
CA ALA A 20 -19.68 4.99 -26.86
C ALA A 20 -18.31 4.33 -26.56
N ALA A 21 -17.38 5.10 -25.99
CA ALA A 21 -16.13 4.55 -25.51
C ALA A 21 -16.47 3.45 -24.50
N ALA A 22 -15.96 2.24 -24.71
CA ALA A 22 -16.15 1.15 -23.77
C ALA A 22 -15.64 1.61 -22.40
N GLN A 23 -16.51 1.58 -21.39
CA GLN A 23 -16.16 2.02 -20.05
C GLN A 23 -15.04 1.11 -19.51
N THR A 24 -13.95 1.72 -19.05
CA THR A 24 -12.84 0.98 -18.44
C THR A 24 -13.39 0.12 -17.30
N PRO A 25 -13.12 -1.21 -17.27
CA PRO A 25 -13.61 -2.07 -16.20
C PRO A 25 -13.13 -1.58 -14.83
N ILE A 26 -14.02 -1.66 -13.84
CA ILE A 26 -13.69 -1.36 -12.45
C ILE A 26 -12.55 -2.28 -11.98
N ALA A 27 -11.53 -1.70 -11.35
CA ALA A 27 -10.40 -2.42 -10.79
C ALA A 27 -10.50 -2.65 -9.28
N HIS A 28 -11.30 -1.84 -8.58
CA HIS A 28 -11.41 -1.84 -7.13
C HIS A 28 -12.81 -2.20 -6.66
N ARG A 29 -12.89 -3.05 -5.63
CA ARG A 29 -14.09 -3.22 -4.84
C ARG A 29 -14.01 -2.28 -3.63
N PHE A 30 -15.06 -1.49 -3.43
CA PHE A 30 -15.18 -0.63 -2.24
C PHE A 30 -16.00 -1.31 -1.14
N ILE A 31 -15.45 -1.33 0.07
CA ILE A 31 -16.10 -1.83 1.28
C ILE A 31 -16.31 -0.62 2.19
N GLN A 32 -17.56 -0.23 2.41
CA GLN A 32 -17.86 0.86 3.33
C GLN A 32 -17.66 0.39 4.77
N VAL A 33 -16.68 0.98 5.46
CA VAL A 33 -16.32 0.63 6.85
C VAL A 33 -16.94 1.57 7.87
N ALA A 34 -17.28 2.79 7.45
CA ALA A 34 -18.07 3.76 8.21
C ALA A 34 -18.75 4.75 7.24
N PRO A 35 -19.71 5.58 7.67
CA PRO A 35 -20.32 6.60 6.81
C PRO A 35 -19.27 7.52 6.16
N GLY A 36 -19.19 7.49 4.83
CA GLY A 36 -18.18 8.23 4.05
C GLY A 36 -16.75 7.72 4.18
N VAL A 37 -16.52 6.50 4.69
CA VAL A 37 -15.18 5.88 4.77
C VAL A 37 -15.22 4.50 4.12
N TYR A 38 -14.30 4.26 3.19
CA TYR A 38 -14.26 3.06 2.38
C TYR A 38 -12.85 2.46 2.38
N ALA A 39 -12.76 1.13 2.41
CA ALA A 39 -11.57 0.42 1.97
C ALA A 39 -11.70 0.09 0.47
N ALA A 40 -10.64 0.28 -0.30
CA ALA A 40 -10.54 -0.15 -1.68
C ALA A 40 -9.61 -1.36 -1.76
N VAL A 41 -10.09 -2.46 -2.35
CA VAL A 41 -9.32 -3.69 -2.55
C VAL A 41 -9.33 -4.03 -4.04
N GLY A 42 -8.17 -4.33 -4.60
CA GLY A 42 -8.06 -4.76 -6.00
C GLY A 42 -8.87 -6.02 -6.27
N ASN A 43 -9.58 -6.06 -7.40
CA ASN A 43 -10.39 -7.23 -7.81
C ASN A 43 -9.65 -8.19 -8.75
N GLY A 44 -8.36 -7.95 -9.01
CA GLY A 44 -7.50 -8.76 -9.87
C GLY A 44 -7.53 -8.37 -11.35
N THR A 45 -8.36 -7.39 -11.78
CA THR A 45 -8.34 -6.86 -13.15
C THR A 45 -7.01 -6.19 -13.50
N ILE A 46 -6.30 -5.73 -12.47
CA ILE A 46 -4.94 -5.21 -12.52
C ILE A 46 -4.21 -5.48 -11.20
N GLU A 47 -2.88 -5.56 -11.26
CA GLU A 47 -1.97 -5.40 -10.12
C GLU A 47 -2.15 -4.07 -9.38
N THR A 48 -2.84 -4.08 -8.24
CA THR A 48 -2.90 -2.93 -7.31
C THR A 48 -1.90 -3.08 -6.17
N ARG A 49 -1.71 -4.32 -5.71
CA ARG A 49 -0.87 -4.81 -4.61
C ARG A 49 -1.17 -4.27 -3.23
N SER A 50 -1.42 -2.98 -3.07
CA SER A 50 -1.94 -2.43 -1.81
C SER A 50 -3.46 -2.32 -1.82
N SER A 51 -4.00 -2.11 -0.63
CA SER A 51 -5.35 -1.67 -0.34
C SER A 51 -5.32 -0.24 0.17
N ASN A 52 -6.40 0.51 -0.06
CA ASN A 52 -6.43 1.95 0.19
C ASN A 52 -7.58 2.30 1.12
N MET A 53 -7.42 3.35 1.93
CA MET A 53 -8.54 3.97 2.63
C MET A 53 -8.96 5.25 1.90
N ILE A 54 -10.27 5.40 1.70
CA ILE A 54 -10.88 6.56 1.05
C ILE A 54 -11.82 7.22 2.05
N ILE A 55 -11.60 8.49 2.33
CA ILE A 55 -12.42 9.28 3.24
C ILE A 55 -13.10 10.38 2.44
N VAL A 56 -14.40 10.23 2.22
CA VAL A 56 -15.25 11.20 1.53
C VAL A 56 -15.78 12.20 2.56
N ASN A 57 -15.30 13.44 2.48
CA ASN A 57 -15.74 14.56 3.32
C ASN A 57 -16.79 15.40 2.62
N ALA A 58 -17.16 16.55 3.17
CA ALA A 58 -18.15 17.46 2.56
C ALA A 58 -17.72 17.95 1.16
N ASP A 59 -16.47 18.38 1.01
CA ASP A 59 -16.01 19.04 -0.23
C ASP A 59 -14.89 18.29 -0.97
N ASP A 60 -14.29 17.28 -0.35
CA ASP A 60 -13.14 16.59 -0.90
C ASP A 60 -13.02 15.12 -0.46
N VAL A 61 -12.00 14.47 -1.00
CA VAL A 61 -11.57 13.12 -0.65
C VAL A 61 -10.15 13.14 -0.12
N PHE A 62 -9.93 12.46 1.00
CA PHE A 62 -8.60 11.99 1.43
C PHE A 62 -8.42 10.56 0.92
N LEU A 63 -7.30 10.31 0.27
CA LEU A 63 -6.87 9.00 -0.17
C LEU A 63 -5.66 8.56 0.66
N VAL A 64 -5.64 7.30 1.09
CA VAL A 64 -4.50 6.68 1.78
C VAL A 64 -3.86 5.67 0.84
N ASP A 65 -2.58 5.87 0.53
CA ASP A 65 -1.75 5.15 -0.44
C ASP A 65 -2.26 5.21 -1.89
N THR A 66 -1.39 4.84 -2.85
CA THR A 66 -1.63 5.09 -4.28
C THR A 66 -1.40 3.89 -5.20
N ASN A 67 -1.31 2.67 -4.67
CA ASN A 67 -1.03 1.45 -5.44
C ASN A 67 0.34 1.43 -6.15
N ILE A 68 0.66 0.26 -6.72
CA ILE A 68 1.97 -0.09 -7.25
C ILE A 68 2.35 0.51 -8.60
N THR A 69 1.39 1.02 -9.37
CA THR A 69 1.69 1.69 -10.65
C THR A 69 0.82 2.92 -10.85
N PRO A 70 1.30 3.92 -11.61
CA PRO A 70 0.49 5.09 -11.97
C PRO A 70 -0.79 4.68 -12.71
N GLU A 71 -0.73 3.65 -13.55
CA GLU A 71 -1.91 3.12 -14.20
C GLU A 71 -2.89 2.54 -13.17
N ALA A 72 -2.46 1.77 -12.16
CA ALA A 72 -3.35 1.26 -11.10
C ALA A 72 -4.03 2.41 -10.33
N THR A 73 -3.27 3.46 -9.99
CA THR A 73 -3.80 4.66 -9.34
C THR A 73 -4.82 5.38 -10.21
N ARG A 74 -4.59 5.51 -11.52
CA ARG A 74 -5.57 6.11 -12.43
C ARG A 74 -6.88 5.33 -12.45
N ARG A 75 -6.84 3.99 -12.36
CA ARG A 75 -8.07 3.19 -12.17
C ARG A 75 -8.70 3.47 -10.82
N LEU A 76 -7.93 3.53 -9.73
CA LEU A 76 -8.47 3.85 -8.41
C LEU A 76 -9.18 5.22 -8.42
N VAL A 77 -8.55 6.26 -8.95
CA VAL A 77 -9.13 7.61 -9.09
C VAL A 77 -10.40 7.60 -9.94
N ASN A 78 -10.42 6.82 -11.02
CA ASN A 78 -11.61 6.66 -11.84
C ASN A 78 -12.73 5.89 -11.09
N ASP A 79 -12.38 4.81 -10.41
CA ASP A 79 -13.32 3.97 -9.67
C ASP A 79 -13.95 4.74 -8.50
N ILE A 80 -13.18 5.62 -7.82
CA ILE A 80 -13.70 6.50 -6.74
C ILE A 80 -14.90 7.34 -7.22
N LYS A 81 -15.00 7.65 -8.52
CA LYS A 81 -16.17 8.38 -9.08
C LYS A 81 -17.48 7.61 -8.95
N THR A 82 -17.43 6.29 -8.77
CA THR A 82 -18.61 5.47 -8.51
C THR A 82 -19.19 5.68 -7.11
N ILE A 83 -18.42 6.25 -6.18
CA ILE A 83 -18.86 6.54 -4.80
C ILE A 83 -18.94 8.05 -4.51
N THR A 84 -18.24 8.91 -5.25
CA THR A 84 -18.35 10.38 -5.10
C THR A 84 -17.77 11.16 -6.29
N ASP A 85 -18.35 12.31 -6.61
CA ASP A 85 -17.81 13.27 -7.59
C ASP A 85 -16.83 14.30 -6.99
N LYS A 86 -16.54 14.20 -5.69
CA LYS A 86 -15.68 15.16 -4.98
C LYS A 86 -14.22 15.00 -5.39
N PRO A 87 -13.45 16.10 -5.48
CA PRO A 87 -12.05 16.02 -5.83
C PRO A 87 -11.21 15.39 -4.71
N ILE A 88 -10.24 14.55 -5.07
CA ILE A 88 -9.16 14.17 -4.17
C ILE A 88 -8.29 15.41 -3.94
N ARG A 89 -8.07 15.78 -2.69
CA ARG A 89 -7.22 16.93 -2.32
C ARG A 89 -6.01 16.55 -1.48
N TYR A 90 -6.07 15.38 -0.86
CA TYR A 90 -5.01 14.89 -0.01
C TYR A 90 -4.75 13.42 -0.30
N VAL A 91 -3.48 13.08 -0.39
CA VAL A 91 -2.97 11.72 -0.38
C VAL A 91 -2.10 11.58 0.85
N VAL A 92 -2.31 10.54 1.64
CA VAL A 92 -1.43 10.20 2.76
C VAL A 92 -0.74 8.88 2.43
N ASN A 93 0.58 8.92 2.32
CA ASN A 93 1.38 7.71 2.22
C ASN A 93 1.56 7.15 3.62
N THR A 94 1.26 5.86 3.80
CA THR A 94 1.46 5.19 5.08
C THR A 94 2.94 4.91 5.32
N HIS A 95 3.72 4.65 4.27
CA HIS A 95 5.16 4.46 4.30
C HIS A 95 5.76 4.50 2.88
N TRP A 96 7.09 4.47 2.75
CA TRP A 96 7.79 4.69 1.47
C TRP A 96 7.73 3.52 0.46
N HIS A 97 7.14 2.37 0.80
CA HIS A 97 7.18 1.22 -0.12
C HIS A 97 6.48 1.50 -1.44
N TYR A 98 7.00 0.88 -2.51
CA TYR A 98 6.63 1.17 -3.89
C TYR A 98 5.16 0.84 -4.17
N ASP A 99 4.64 -0.24 -3.60
CA ASP A 99 3.25 -0.66 -3.73
C ASP A 99 2.25 0.28 -3.05
N HIS A 100 2.74 1.22 -2.25
CA HIS A 100 1.95 2.26 -1.59
C HIS A 100 2.16 3.65 -2.22
N THR A 101 3.27 3.88 -2.92
CA THR A 101 3.72 5.24 -3.31
C THR A 101 4.05 5.42 -4.79
N ASP A 102 4.23 4.37 -5.58
CA ASP A 102 4.61 4.49 -7.00
C ASP A 102 3.50 5.13 -7.85
N GLY A 103 2.27 5.16 -7.33
CA GLY A 103 1.15 5.89 -7.90
C GLY A 103 1.16 7.41 -7.71
N ASN A 104 2.00 7.94 -6.82
CA ASN A 104 1.97 9.34 -6.40
C ASN A 104 2.07 10.34 -7.56
N GLN A 105 2.79 9.98 -8.63
CA GLN A 105 2.98 10.84 -9.80
C GLN A 105 1.69 11.22 -10.54
N VAL A 106 0.60 10.49 -10.31
CA VAL A 106 -0.70 10.74 -10.98
C VAL A 106 -1.31 12.06 -10.52
N PHE A 107 -0.93 12.53 -9.33
CA PHE A 107 -1.53 13.70 -8.72
C PHE A 107 -0.78 14.99 -9.10
N GLY A 108 -1.54 15.99 -9.53
CA GLY A 108 -1.04 17.33 -9.85
C GLY A 108 -0.80 18.20 -8.60
N PRO A 109 -0.33 19.45 -8.80
CA PRO A 109 -0.01 20.38 -7.71
C PRO A 109 -1.21 20.78 -6.83
N GLU A 110 -2.44 20.52 -7.26
CA GLU A 110 -3.68 20.75 -6.51
C GLU A 110 -3.93 19.73 -5.39
N VAL A 111 -3.18 18.62 -5.37
CA VAL A 111 -3.26 17.56 -4.37
C VAL A 111 -2.03 17.61 -3.48
N THR A 112 -2.25 17.65 -2.16
CA THR A 112 -1.15 17.58 -1.20
C THR A 112 -0.86 16.13 -0.84
N ILE A 113 0.35 15.67 -1.19
CA ILE A 113 0.86 14.36 -0.75
C ILE A 113 1.56 14.55 0.59
N ILE A 114 1.08 13.83 1.60
CA ILE A 114 1.53 13.86 2.99
C ILE A 114 2.23 12.54 3.29
N GLY A 115 3.37 12.61 3.96
CA GLY A 115 4.13 11.42 4.36
C GLY A 115 5.02 11.69 5.56
N HIS A 116 5.69 10.67 6.09
CA HIS A 116 6.64 10.88 7.18
C HIS A 116 7.86 11.69 6.72
N GLU A 117 8.53 12.41 7.62
CA GLU A 117 9.67 13.26 7.24
C GLU A 117 10.85 12.49 6.62
N ASN A 118 11.07 11.24 7.06
CA ASN A 118 12.10 10.38 6.48
C ASN A 118 11.71 9.83 5.09
N GLU A 119 10.42 9.78 4.77
CA GLU A 119 9.90 9.14 3.56
C GLU A 119 10.39 9.82 2.29
N ARG A 120 10.50 11.14 2.32
CA ARG A 120 11.04 11.90 1.19
C ARG A 120 12.45 11.46 0.84
N ALA A 121 13.31 11.23 1.84
CA ALA A 121 14.67 10.78 1.63
C ALA A 121 14.69 9.33 1.12
N GLU A 122 13.90 8.45 1.72
CA GLU A 122 13.78 7.04 1.32
C GLU A 122 13.28 6.88 -0.12
N ILE A 123 12.28 7.66 -0.54
CA ILE A 123 11.78 7.63 -1.92
C ILE A 123 12.85 8.09 -2.92
N LEU A 124 13.56 9.18 -2.59
CA LEU A 124 14.58 9.75 -3.48
C LEU A 124 15.87 8.90 -3.56
N GLN A 125 16.21 8.16 -2.51
CA GLN A 125 17.44 7.37 -2.43
C GLN A 125 17.22 5.87 -2.69
N GLY A 126 16.07 5.33 -2.30
CA GLY A 126 15.83 3.90 -2.11
C GLY A 126 14.90 3.25 -3.13
N VAL A 127 13.86 3.94 -3.62
CA VAL A 127 12.82 3.31 -4.46
C VAL A 127 13.39 2.75 -5.77
N LEU A 128 14.24 3.48 -6.49
CA LEU A 128 14.85 2.97 -7.74
C LEU A 128 15.80 1.79 -7.51
N LYS A 129 16.49 1.75 -6.36
CA LYS A 129 17.45 0.70 -6.02
C LYS A 129 16.75 -0.58 -5.54
N ASN A 130 15.67 -0.44 -4.77
CA ASN A 130 14.86 -1.56 -4.28
C ASN A 130 13.98 -2.16 -5.40
N ARG A 131 13.49 -1.31 -6.32
CA ARG A 131 12.78 -1.71 -7.56
C ARG A 131 13.54 -2.77 -8.36
N LEU A 132 14.85 -2.61 -8.50
CA LEU A 132 15.71 -3.55 -9.24
C LEU A 132 16.01 -4.87 -8.50
N THR A 133 15.75 -4.95 -7.19
CA THR A 133 16.29 -6.02 -6.35
C THR A 133 15.27 -7.09 -5.96
N GLN A 134 13.96 -6.81 -5.86
CA GLN A 134 12.98 -7.81 -5.37
C GLN A 134 11.83 -8.13 -6.35
N GLU A 135 11.14 -7.12 -6.89
CA GLU A 135 9.95 -7.33 -7.72
C GLU A 135 10.27 -7.64 -9.19
N PHE A 136 11.19 -6.87 -9.77
CA PHE A 136 11.56 -7.02 -11.18
C PHE A 136 12.29 -8.33 -11.45
N GLN A 137 13.00 -8.86 -10.46
CA GLN A 137 13.71 -10.14 -10.60
C GLN A 137 12.74 -11.31 -10.78
N ASN A 138 11.60 -11.27 -10.08
CA ASN A 138 10.65 -12.38 -10.06
C ASN A 138 9.55 -12.26 -11.12
N LEU A 139 9.28 -11.06 -11.65
CA LEU A 139 8.21 -10.86 -12.64
C LEU A 139 8.35 -11.74 -13.90
N PRO A 140 9.53 -11.89 -14.54
CA PRO A 140 9.67 -12.81 -15.68
C PRO A 140 9.32 -14.26 -15.33
N ALA A 141 9.71 -14.72 -14.13
CA ALA A 141 9.36 -16.05 -13.65
C ALA A 141 7.85 -16.20 -13.39
N GLN A 142 7.20 -15.16 -12.85
CA GLN A 142 5.75 -15.15 -12.67
C GLN A 142 5.00 -15.21 -14.02
N ILE A 143 5.46 -14.46 -15.03
CA ILE A 143 4.91 -14.47 -16.39
C ILE A 143 5.04 -15.88 -16.99
N GLU A 144 6.23 -16.48 -16.91
CA GLU A 144 6.45 -17.82 -17.46
C GLU A 144 5.64 -18.89 -16.69
N ASN A 145 5.51 -18.77 -15.37
CA ASN A 145 4.64 -19.63 -14.59
C ASN A 145 3.17 -19.51 -15.00
N ALA A 146 2.66 -18.28 -15.19
CA ALA A 146 1.29 -18.07 -15.66
C ALA A 146 1.07 -18.64 -17.07
N ARG A 147 2.07 -18.50 -17.96
CA ARG A 147 2.07 -19.05 -19.31
C ARG A 147 2.04 -20.58 -19.32
N THR A 148 2.94 -21.21 -18.57
CA THR A 148 3.04 -22.69 -18.48
C THR A 148 1.82 -23.31 -17.82
N GLN A 149 1.17 -22.62 -16.88
CA GLN A 149 -0.08 -23.05 -16.26
C GLN A 149 -1.32 -22.77 -17.13
N GLY A 150 -1.19 -22.08 -18.26
CA GLY A 150 -2.31 -21.72 -19.13
C GLY A 150 -3.27 -20.70 -18.51
N ASN A 151 -2.84 -19.93 -17.51
CA ASN A 151 -3.67 -18.92 -16.86
C ASN A 151 -3.66 -17.62 -17.67
N ALA A 152 -4.47 -17.58 -18.73
CA ALA A 152 -4.50 -16.48 -19.70
C ALA A 152 -4.82 -15.11 -19.07
N ASP A 153 -5.76 -15.07 -18.12
CA ASP A 153 -6.14 -13.83 -17.44
C ASP A 153 -4.98 -13.30 -16.59
N ARG A 154 -4.33 -14.18 -15.82
CA ARG A 154 -3.16 -13.79 -15.01
C ARG A 154 -1.99 -13.34 -15.89
N LEU A 155 -1.73 -14.07 -16.97
CA LEU A 155 -0.67 -13.73 -17.92
C LEU A 155 -0.87 -12.32 -18.47
N LYS A 156 -2.09 -12.00 -18.92
CA LYS A 156 -2.43 -10.67 -19.44
C LYS A 156 -2.21 -9.57 -18.40
N VAL A 157 -2.60 -9.80 -17.15
CA VAL A 157 -2.39 -8.83 -16.06
C VAL A 157 -0.90 -8.60 -15.79
N LEU A 158 -0.10 -9.68 -15.76
CA LEU A 158 1.34 -9.58 -15.50
C LEU A 158 2.11 -8.92 -16.66
N GLU A 159 1.76 -9.23 -17.91
CA GLU A 159 2.35 -8.58 -19.08
C GLU A 159 1.99 -7.08 -19.12
N ALA A 160 0.74 -6.73 -18.82
CA ALA A 160 0.34 -5.32 -18.70
C ALA A 160 1.07 -4.62 -17.55
N TYR A 161 1.23 -5.27 -16.40
CA TYR A 161 1.99 -4.75 -15.26
C TYR A 161 3.45 -4.49 -15.63
N GLN A 162 4.10 -5.40 -16.36
CA GLN A 162 5.46 -5.21 -16.85
C GLN A 162 5.62 -3.94 -17.70
N GLU A 163 4.64 -3.64 -18.55
CA GLU A 163 4.65 -2.43 -19.36
C GLU A 163 4.38 -1.17 -18.52
N GLN A 164 3.42 -1.23 -17.59
CA GLN A 164 3.05 -0.11 -16.71
C GLN A 164 4.19 0.32 -15.79
N LEU A 165 5.05 -0.61 -15.38
CA LEU A 165 6.21 -0.30 -14.56
C LEU A 165 7.18 0.68 -15.25
N LYS A 166 7.20 0.75 -16.59
CA LYS A 166 8.12 1.61 -17.35
C LYS A 166 7.83 3.11 -17.22
N GLU A 167 6.59 3.50 -16.90
CA GLU A 167 6.20 4.91 -16.72
C GLU A 167 6.41 5.43 -15.30
N THR A 168 6.86 4.59 -14.38
CA THR A 168 6.86 4.91 -12.95
C THR A 168 8.04 5.78 -12.55
N VAL A 169 7.74 6.96 -12.00
CA VAL A 169 8.62 8.01 -11.51
C VAL A 169 8.34 8.21 -10.02
N PRO A 170 9.26 7.82 -9.14
CA PRO A 170 9.09 8.01 -7.70
C PRO A 170 8.82 9.48 -7.37
N THR A 171 7.68 9.73 -6.72
CA THR A 171 7.21 11.07 -6.39
C THR A 171 7.06 11.18 -4.87
N PRO A 172 7.96 11.88 -4.17
CA PRO A 172 7.96 11.95 -2.71
C PRO A 172 6.86 12.89 -2.18
N PRO A 173 6.49 12.77 -0.89
CA PRO A 173 5.56 13.69 -0.25
C PRO A 173 6.04 15.15 -0.30
N ALA A 174 5.09 16.06 -0.43
CA ALA A 174 5.32 17.51 -0.44
C ALA A 174 5.13 18.14 0.93
N LEU A 175 4.26 17.56 1.76
CA LEU A 175 4.09 17.90 3.18
C LEU A 175 4.57 16.73 4.02
N THR A 176 5.36 17.00 5.06
CA THR A 176 5.88 15.95 5.94
C THR A 176 5.31 16.06 7.35
N VAL A 177 5.21 14.92 8.02
CA VAL A 177 4.88 14.80 9.45
C VAL A 177 6.02 14.09 10.18
N ALA A 178 6.40 14.59 11.35
CA ALA A 178 7.44 13.98 12.20
C ALA A 178 6.86 13.16 13.36
N ASP A 179 5.71 13.59 13.90
CA ASP A 179 5.05 12.93 15.03
C ASP A 179 3.55 12.78 14.77
N HIS A 180 2.84 13.90 14.58
CA HIS A 180 1.44 13.85 14.19
C HIS A 180 1.00 15.08 13.39
N LEU A 181 -0.06 14.90 12.61
CA LEU A 181 -0.79 15.97 11.94
C LEU A 181 -2.29 15.69 12.12
N THR A 182 -3.04 16.69 12.57
CA THR A 182 -4.50 16.59 12.64
C THR A 182 -5.11 17.53 11.61
N VAL A 183 -5.98 16.99 10.75
CA VAL A 183 -6.72 17.77 9.76
C VAL A 183 -8.20 17.69 10.05
N PHE A 184 -8.84 18.86 10.13
CA PHE A 184 -10.29 18.96 10.27
C PHE A 184 -10.94 19.23 8.92
N ARG A 185 -11.94 18.42 8.56
CA ARG A 185 -12.81 18.62 7.40
C ARG A 185 -14.25 18.73 7.89
N GLY A 186 -14.67 19.97 8.18
CA GLY A 186 -15.90 20.22 8.94
C GLY A 186 -15.76 19.65 10.35
N GLU A 187 -16.70 18.80 10.76
CA GLU A 187 -16.66 18.12 12.07
C GLU A 187 -15.80 16.86 12.09
N ARG A 188 -15.29 16.39 10.94
CA ARG A 188 -14.46 15.18 10.90
C ARG A 188 -13.02 15.52 11.27
N GLU A 189 -12.54 14.84 12.29
CA GLU A 189 -11.14 14.85 12.72
C GLU A 189 -10.39 13.68 12.05
N ILE A 190 -9.34 14.01 11.28
CA ILE A 190 -8.46 13.04 10.62
C ILE A 190 -7.06 13.18 11.24
N ARG A 191 -6.59 12.14 11.92
CA ARG A 191 -5.27 12.13 12.58
C ARG A 191 -4.29 11.29 11.77
N ILE A 192 -3.18 11.88 11.36
CA ILE A 192 -2.03 11.18 10.80
C ILE A 192 -1.02 11.05 11.93
N LEU A 193 -0.70 9.82 12.32
CA LEU A 193 0.03 9.52 13.55
C LEU A 193 1.27 8.68 13.23
N TYR A 194 2.44 9.16 13.62
CA TYR A 194 3.65 8.35 13.68
C TYR A 194 3.73 7.70 15.07
N LEU A 195 3.57 6.38 15.15
CA LEU A 195 3.66 5.66 16.43
C LEU A 195 5.09 5.15 16.72
N GLY A 196 6.05 5.52 15.89
CA GLY A 196 7.43 5.03 15.94
C GLY A 196 7.69 3.97 14.88
N ARG A 197 8.96 3.64 14.69
CA ARG A 197 9.43 2.68 13.68
C ARG A 197 8.79 1.31 13.84
N GLY A 198 8.38 0.72 12.73
CA GLY A 198 7.73 -0.57 12.68
C GLY A 198 8.20 -1.38 11.49
N HIS A 199 7.31 -1.54 10.51
CA HIS A 199 7.56 -2.10 9.19
C HIS A 199 8.65 -1.34 8.43
N SER A 200 8.68 -0.02 8.60
CA SER A 200 9.70 0.89 8.11
C SER A 200 10.04 1.94 9.20
N ASP A 201 10.89 2.91 8.86
CA ASP A 201 11.12 4.10 9.68
C ASP A 201 10.19 5.27 9.33
N THR A 202 9.16 5.03 8.52
CA THR A 202 8.24 6.04 7.99
C THR A 202 6.77 5.74 8.28
N ASP A 203 6.48 4.70 9.07
CA ASP A 203 5.11 4.20 9.22
C ASP A 203 4.19 5.19 9.91
N VAL A 204 3.22 5.72 9.17
CA VAL A 204 2.14 6.56 9.70
C VAL A 204 0.78 5.88 9.58
N MET A 205 -0.01 6.07 10.61
CA MET A 205 -1.40 5.61 10.70
C MET A 205 -2.34 6.77 10.36
N VAL A 206 -3.43 6.49 9.65
CA VAL A 206 -4.52 7.46 9.43
C VAL A 206 -5.72 7.04 10.27
N TYR A 207 -5.97 7.75 11.37
CA TYR A 207 -6.98 7.42 12.36
C TYR A 207 -8.14 8.42 12.34
N LEU A 208 -9.36 7.87 12.37
CA LEU A 208 -10.63 8.60 12.45
C LEU A 208 -11.30 8.28 13.80
N PRO A 209 -11.16 9.15 14.82
CA PRO A 209 -11.65 8.84 16.18
C PRO A 209 -13.17 8.67 16.26
N LYS A 210 -13.94 9.52 15.55
CA LYS A 210 -15.41 9.47 15.58
C LYS A 210 -15.94 8.18 14.93
N GLU A 211 -15.32 7.76 13.84
CA GLU A 211 -15.68 6.56 13.10
C GLU A 211 -15.06 5.28 13.68
N LYS A 212 -14.06 5.41 14.56
CA LYS A 212 -13.26 4.30 15.10
C LYS A 212 -12.63 3.43 14.00
N VAL A 213 -12.16 4.08 12.93
CA VAL A 213 -11.48 3.45 11.79
C VAL A 213 -10.04 3.92 11.75
N ILE A 214 -9.11 3.00 11.48
CA ILE A 214 -7.69 3.31 11.30
C ILE A 214 -7.14 2.63 10.05
N ALA A 215 -6.40 3.36 9.21
CA ALA A 215 -5.51 2.76 8.25
C ALA A 215 -4.12 2.60 8.87
N THR A 216 -3.55 1.41 8.73
CA THR A 216 -2.28 1.02 9.37
C THR A 216 -1.15 0.81 8.38
N GLY A 217 -1.40 0.91 7.08
CA GLY A 217 -0.46 0.44 6.06
C GLY A 217 -0.01 -0.98 6.43
N ASP A 218 1.30 -1.20 6.37
CA ASP A 218 1.89 -2.50 6.70
C ASP A 218 2.35 -2.58 8.16
N PHE A 219 2.12 -1.54 8.97
CA PHE A 219 2.46 -1.54 10.39
C PHE A 219 1.67 -2.60 11.17
N PHE A 220 0.44 -2.90 10.72
CA PHE A 220 -0.39 -3.96 11.25
C PHE A 220 -1.43 -4.41 10.21
N GLU A 221 -1.27 -5.63 9.71
CA GLU A 221 -2.12 -6.21 8.66
C GLU A 221 -3.03 -7.34 9.15
N GLY A 222 -3.14 -7.50 10.47
CA GLY A 222 -3.99 -8.53 11.09
C GLY A 222 -3.41 -9.94 10.94
N PRO A 223 -4.03 -10.85 10.16
CA PRO A 223 -3.60 -12.26 10.07
C PRO A 223 -2.31 -12.46 9.24
N GLY A 224 -1.85 -11.45 8.51
CA GLY A 224 -0.59 -11.48 7.78
C GLY A 224 0.61 -11.13 8.65
N THR A 225 1.80 -11.61 8.29
CA THR A 225 3.06 -11.16 8.91
C THR A 225 3.66 -9.93 8.22
N GLY A 226 3.17 -9.57 7.03
CA GLY A 226 3.76 -8.54 6.18
C GLY A 226 5.18 -8.86 5.71
N ALA A 227 5.80 -7.87 5.07
CA ALA A 227 7.20 -7.91 4.67
C ALA A 227 8.12 -7.45 5.81
N LEU A 228 8.72 -8.40 6.52
CA LEU A 228 9.55 -8.10 7.71
C LEU A 228 10.95 -7.59 7.38
N ASN A 229 11.40 -7.66 6.12
CA ASN A 229 12.79 -7.40 5.73
C ASN A 229 13.22 -5.92 5.72
N PHE A 230 12.32 -4.99 6.03
CA PHE A 230 12.64 -3.57 6.24
C PHE A 230 12.48 -3.15 7.71
N GLY A 231 11.84 -4.01 8.51
CA GLY A 231 11.34 -3.65 9.82
C GLY A 231 12.39 -3.45 10.91
N PHE A 232 11.98 -2.69 11.92
CA PHE A 232 12.69 -2.44 13.18
C PHE A 232 12.06 -3.33 14.27
N HIS A 233 12.19 -4.64 14.11
CA HIS A 233 11.43 -5.67 14.83
C HIS A 233 11.32 -5.49 16.35
N ASP A 234 12.38 -5.07 17.03
CA ASP A 234 12.37 -4.85 18.48
C ASP A 234 11.59 -3.58 18.88
N GLU A 235 11.79 -2.49 18.14
CA GLU A 235 11.04 -1.25 18.32
C GLU A 235 9.58 -1.44 17.92
N TRP A 236 9.33 -2.15 16.82
CA TRP A 236 8.00 -2.41 16.28
C TRP A 236 7.12 -3.13 17.29
N ALA A 237 7.65 -4.19 17.90
CA ALA A 237 6.93 -4.92 18.95
C ALA A 237 6.54 -4.02 20.13
N ASN A 238 7.32 -2.98 20.44
CA ASN A 238 6.99 -2.02 21.49
C ASN A 238 6.05 -0.92 21.00
N ASN A 239 6.23 -0.41 19.78
CA ASN A 239 5.40 0.64 19.19
C ASN A 239 3.96 0.17 18.92
N LEU A 240 3.74 -1.14 18.73
CA LEU A 240 2.40 -1.75 18.70
C LEU A 240 1.61 -1.55 20.01
N GLU A 241 2.26 -1.28 21.15
CA GLU A 241 1.55 -0.88 22.39
C GLU A 241 0.84 0.47 22.21
N LYS A 242 1.44 1.40 21.47
CA LYS A 242 0.83 2.71 21.18
C LYS A 242 -0.36 2.57 20.24
N LEU A 243 -0.35 1.59 19.35
CA LEU A 243 -1.51 1.28 18.51
C LEU A 243 -2.67 0.78 19.37
N LYS A 244 -2.41 -0.10 20.34
CA LYS A 244 -3.46 -0.69 21.20
C LYS A 244 -4.27 0.33 22.00
N VAL A 245 -3.66 1.45 22.40
CA VAL A 245 -4.34 2.48 23.22
C VAL A 245 -5.30 3.38 22.43
N LEU A 246 -5.24 3.40 21.10
CA LEU A 246 -6.18 4.17 20.27
C LEU A 246 -7.57 3.49 20.23
N ASP A 247 -8.67 4.21 20.41
CA ASP A 247 -10.03 3.64 20.39
C ASP A 247 -10.54 3.42 18.94
N PHE A 248 -9.95 2.46 18.23
CA PHE A 248 -10.46 1.97 16.94
C PHE A 248 -11.09 0.58 17.06
N GLU A 249 -12.05 0.32 16.18
CA GLU A 249 -12.74 -0.97 16.06
C GLU A 249 -12.46 -1.64 14.72
N THR A 250 -12.25 -0.85 13.66
CA THR A 250 -12.00 -1.35 12.29
C THR A 250 -10.63 -0.89 11.79
N VAL A 251 -9.88 -1.83 11.21
CA VAL A 251 -8.59 -1.60 10.57
C VAL A 251 -8.75 -1.72 9.06
N VAL A 252 -8.21 -0.75 8.32
CA VAL A 252 -7.98 -0.82 6.88
C VAL A 252 -6.47 -1.07 6.68
N PRO A 253 -6.04 -2.32 6.45
CA PRO A 253 -4.62 -2.63 6.31
C PRO A 253 -4.07 -2.14 4.98
N GLY A 254 -2.74 -2.13 4.87
CA GLY A 254 -2.02 -1.90 3.62
C GLY A 254 -2.27 -3.00 2.58
N HIS A 255 -2.60 -4.22 3.01
CA HIS A 255 -2.93 -5.35 2.14
C HIS A 255 -4.17 -6.11 2.61
N GLY A 256 -5.05 -6.42 1.67
CA GLY A 256 -6.21 -7.27 1.90
C GLY A 256 -7.45 -6.53 2.40
N GLU A 257 -8.39 -7.29 2.96
CA GLU A 257 -9.67 -6.74 3.38
C GLU A 257 -9.60 -6.05 4.75
N PRO A 258 -10.43 -5.02 5.00
CA PRO A 258 -10.57 -4.46 6.32
C PRO A 258 -11.09 -5.50 7.31
N PHE A 259 -10.63 -5.42 8.56
CA PHE A 259 -11.00 -6.35 9.62
C PHE A 259 -11.27 -5.62 10.93
N LYS A 260 -11.83 -6.34 11.91
CA LYS A 260 -12.20 -5.78 13.21
C LYS A 260 -11.33 -6.29 14.34
N GLY A 261 -11.14 -5.45 15.34
CA GLY A 261 -10.51 -5.80 16.60
C GLY A 261 -8.98 -5.64 16.61
N LYS A 262 -8.40 -5.99 17.76
CA LYS A 262 -6.99 -5.74 18.10
C LYS A 262 -6.26 -7.00 18.57
N ASP A 263 -6.95 -8.12 18.72
CA ASP A 263 -6.42 -9.31 19.39
C ASP A 263 -5.15 -9.83 18.70
N GLN A 264 -5.09 -9.71 17.38
CA GLN A 264 -3.93 -10.12 16.58
C GLN A 264 -2.68 -9.28 16.83
N ILE A 265 -2.77 -8.09 17.44
CA ILE A 265 -1.60 -7.29 17.80
C ILE A 265 -0.72 -8.08 18.77
N ALA A 266 -1.32 -8.75 19.76
CA ALA A 266 -0.55 -9.51 20.76
C ALA A 266 0.21 -10.70 20.12
N TYR A 267 -0.42 -11.39 19.16
CA TYR A 267 0.21 -12.48 18.43
C TYR A 267 1.39 -11.98 17.58
N PHE A 268 1.22 -10.83 16.92
CA PHE A 268 2.28 -10.26 16.11
C PHE A 268 3.45 -9.76 16.95
N GLN A 269 3.18 -9.12 18.09
CA GLN A 269 4.20 -8.73 19.05
C GLN A 269 5.00 -9.94 19.55
N ALA A 270 4.34 -11.07 19.82
CA ALA A 270 5.00 -12.30 20.25
C ALA A 270 5.92 -12.86 19.16
N LEU A 271 5.46 -12.91 17.91
CA LEU A 271 6.25 -13.32 16.75
C LEU A 271 7.50 -12.44 16.59
N LEU A 272 7.34 -11.11 16.58
CA LEU A 272 8.44 -10.16 16.41
C LEU A 272 9.49 -10.29 17.50
N ARG A 273 9.06 -10.44 18.76
CA ARG A 273 9.97 -10.62 19.91
C ARG A 273 10.75 -11.92 19.82
N ASP A 274 10.08 -13.02 19.44
CA ASP A 274 10.72 -14.32 19.31
C ASP A 274 11.74 -14.32 18.16
N LEU A 275 11.34 -13.80 17.00
CA LEU A 275 12.23 -13.60 15.85
C LEU A 275 13.46 -12.77 16.22
N TRP A 276 13.27 -11.63 16.90
CA TRP A 276 14.37 -10.78 17.33
C TRP A 276 15.31 -11.51 18.30
N ASN A 277 14.78 -12.16 19.33
CA ASN A 277 15.59 -12.81 20.37
C ASN A 277 16.41 -13.98 19.83
N GLN A 278 15.79 -14.84 19.00
CA GLN A 278 16.49 -15.94 18.33
C GLN A 278 17.59 -15.39 17.40
N THR A 279 17.26 -14.39 16.58
CA THR A 279 18.21 -13.80 15.64
C THR A 279 19.36 -13.11 16.35
N LYS A 280 19.10 -12.37 17.43
CA LYS A 280 20.14 -11.74 18.25
C LYS A 280 21.07 -12.79 18.86
N THR A 281 20.53 -13.89 19.38
CA THR A 281 21.35 -14.98 19.94
C THR A 281 22.32 -15.56 18.89
N LEU A 282 21.84 -15.74 17.66
CA LEU A 282 22.65 -16.24 16.55
C LEU A 282 23.70 -15.20 16.09
N HIS A 283 23.33 -13.92 16.09
CA HIS A 283 24.23 -12.81 15.82
C HIS A 283 25.37 -12.73 16.85
N ASP A 284 25.06 -12.80 18.15
CA ASP A 284 26.04 -12.79 19.24
C ASP A 284 27.02 -13.99 19.12
N GLN A 285 26.53 -15.12 18.60
CA GLN A 285 27.33 -16.32 18.28
C GLN A 285 28.12 -16.22 16.97
N LYS A 286 28.00 -15.11 16.24
CA LYS A 286 28.62 -14.86 14.93
C LYS A 286 28.22 -15.87 13.86
N VAL A 287 27.01 -16.41 13.96
CA VAL A 287 26.45 -17.32 12.95
C VAL A 287 26.18 -16.52 11.66
N PRO A 288 26.64 -16.96 10.48
CA PRO A 288 26.35 -16.25 9.23
C PRO A 288 24.85 -16.17 8.94
N VAL A 289 24.40 -15.06 8.33
CA VAL A 289 22.97 -14.79 8.05
C VAL A 289 22.25 -15.97 7.39
N ALA A 290 22.82 -16.56 6.33
CA ALA A 290 22.22 -17.68 5.62
C ALA A 290 22.08 -18.96 6.46
N GLU A 291 22.97 -19.17 7.44
CA GLU A 291 22.85 -20.28 8.39
C GLU A 291 21.84 -19.95 9.49
N ALA A 292 21.88 -18.72 10.02
CA ALA A 292 20.92 -18.25 11.01
C ALA A 292 19.49 -18.34 10.49
N ALA A 293 19.24 -17.93 9.24
CA ALA A 293 17.95 -18.03 8.56
C ALA A 293 17.39 -19.45 8.54
N LYS A 294 18.22 -20.49 8.40
CA LYS A 294 17.78 -21.90 8.45
C LYS A 294 17.49 -22.38 9.87
N ARG A 295 18.05 -21.73 10.90
CA ARG A 295 17.97 -22.11 12.32
C ARG A 295 16.83 -21.45 13.08
N ILE A 296 16.33 -20.31 12.62
CA ILE A 296 15.16 -19.65 13.22
C ILE A 296 13.98 -20.61 13.21
N ASP A 297 13.31 -20.78 14.35
CA ASP A 297 12.13 -21.62 14.49
C ASP A 297 11.00 -20.82 15.14
N LEU A 298 10.03 -20.42 14.32
CA LEU A 298 8.84 -19.69 14.77
C LEU A 298 7.59 -20.58 14.81
N THR A 299 7.74 -21.91 14.80
CA THR A 299 6.60 -22.85 14.75
C THR A 299 5.66 -22.73 15.95
N ALA A 300 6.11 -22.13 17.06
CA ALA A 300 5.25 -21.76 18.19
C ALA A 300 4.12 -20.80 17.79
N HIS A 301 4.27 -20.03 16.70
CA HIS A 301 3.30 -19.04 16.24
C HIS A 301 2.39 -19.55 15.10
N ARG A 302 2.52 -20.82 14.69
CA ARG A 302 1.81 -21.42 13.53
C ARG A 302 0.28 -21.39 13.64
N GLU A 303 -0.25 -21.32 14.86
CA GLU A 303 -1.69 -21.24 15.11
C GLU A 303 -2.28 -19.96 14.50
N HIS A 304 -1.53 -18.86 14.56
CA HIS A 304 -1.95 -17.56 14.03
C HIS A 304 -1.36 -17.26 12.65
N TYR A 305 -0.20 -17.84 12.31
CA TYR A 305 0.50 -17.62 11.04
C TYR A 305 0.75 -18.93 10.29
N ARG A 306 -0.23 -19.33 9.46
CA ARG A 306 -0.26 -20.63 8.77
C ARG A 306 0.83 -20.82 7.72
N ASN A 307 1.50 -19.75 7.31
CA ASN A 307 2.67 -19.79 6.44
C ASN A 307 3.92 -20.35 7.15
N ILE A 308 3.92 -20.44 8.48
CA ILE A 308 5.00 -21.02 9.28
C ILE A 308 4.79 -22.52 9.42
N ASN A 309 5.53 -23.30 8.62
CA ASN A 309 5.35 -24.76 8.51
C ASN A 309 6.55 -25.57 9.04
N GLY A 310 7.59 -24.90 9.54
CA GLY A 310 8.78 -25.53 10.08
C GLY A 310 9.85 -24.49 10.43
N PRO A 311 11.04 -24.93 10.86
CA PRO A 311 12.21 -24.07 10.97
C PRO A 311 12.59 -23.46 9.62
N GLY A 312 13.22 -22.31 9.67
CA GLY A 312 13.57 -21.51 8.50
C GLY A 312 12.78 -20.21 8.45
N PHE A 313 13.47 -19.12 8.14
CA PHE A 313 12.87 -17.82 7.87
C PHE A 313 13.59 -17.10 6.73
N GLN A 314 13.01 -15.99 6.24
CA GLN A 314 13.56 -15.27 5.08
C GLN A 314 14.94 -14.68 5.40
N GLU A 315 15.94 -14.99 4.57
CA GLU A 315 17.32 -14.51 4.75
C GLU A 315 17.40 -12.97 4.82
N ALA A 316 16.62 -12.27 3.99
CA ALA A 316 16.55 -10.82 3.98
C ALA A 316 16.08 -10.23 5.33
N THR A 317 15.14 -10.90 6.01
CA THR A 317 14.68 -10.48 7.34
C THR A 317 15.77 -10.66 8.39
N ILE A 318 16.52 -11.76 8.32
CA ILE A 318 17.65 -12.00 9.24
C ILE A 318 18.78 -11.00 8.98
N ALA A 319 19.09 -10.73 7.71
CA ALA A 319 20.07 -9.72 7.31
C ALA A 319 19.70 -8.34 7.86
N ARG A 320 18.41 -7.98 7.80
CA ARG A 320 17.91 -6.72 8.35
C ARG A 320 18.13 -6.61 9.85
N ILE A 321 17.81 -7.66 10.62
CA ILE A 321 18.03 -7.67 12.07
C ILE A 321 19.53 -7.56 12.40
N TYR A 322 20.39 -8.29 11.69
CA TYR A 322 21.85 -8.20 11.84
C TYR A 322 22.34 -6.77 11.59
N GLN A 323 21.87 -6.13 10.51
CA GLN A 323 22.20 -4.74 10.20
C GLN A 323 21.84 -3.79 11.35
N VAL A 324 20.65 -3.93 11.94
CA VAL A 324 20.20 -3.09 13.06
C VAL A 324 21.07 -3.34 14.30
N LEU A 325 21.41 -4.60 14.59
CA LEU A 325 22.29 -4.96 15.71
C LEU A 325 23.70 -4.38 15.54
N ASP A 326 24.28 -4.48 14.34
CA ASP A 326 25.62 -3.96 14.03
C ASP A 326 25.68 -2.43 14.15
N GLN A 327 24.66 -1.72 13.64
CA GLN A 327 24.55 -0.27 13.75
C GLN A 327 24.52 0.20 15.21
N ARG A 328 23.85 -0.55 16.09
CA ARG A 328 23.77 -0.23 17.53
C ARG A 328 25.02 -0.67 18.30
N GLY A 329 25.66 -1.77 17.89
CA GLY A 329 26.88 -2.30 18.53
C GLY A 329 28.15 -1.52 18.20
N GLY A 330 28.19 -0.81 17.07
CA GLY A 330 29.32 0.05 16.64
C GLY A 330 29.38 1.43 17.31
N SER A 331 28.51 1.71 18.28
CA SER A 331 28.39 3.02 18.95
C SER A 331 29.12 3.10 20.30
N ASN A 332 29.99 2.14 20.63
CA ASN A 332 30.74 2.10 21.89
C ASN A 332 32.19 2.59 21.74
#